data_AF-A0A7X3Y7B8-F1
#
_entry.id   AF-A0A7X3Y7B8-F1
#
_cell.length_a   1.000
_cell.length_b   1.000
_cell.length_c   1.000
_cell.angle_alpha   90.00
_cell.angle_beta   90.00
_cell.angle_gamma   90.00
#
_symmetry.space_group_name_H-M   'P 1'
#
loop_
_entity.id
_entity.type
_entity.pdbx_description
1 polymer ?
#
loop_
_entity_poly.entity_id
_entity_poly.type
_entity_poly.pdbx_seq_one_letter_code
_entity_poly.pdbx_strand_id
1 'polypeptide(L)' 'MSAANGASVRSLFETAKQSPFRTCQWPFGDPQDDEEFHYCGAPTLAPHSYCAAHVEQAYRDPDEERAAA' A
#
# COMPACT_ATOMS: atom_id res chain seq x y z
N MET A 1 2.69 1.21 36.89
CA MET A 1 2.74 2.10 35.71
C MET A 1 3.61 1.44 34.64
N SER A 2 3.08 1.37 33.42
CA SER A 2 3.75 1.02 32.15
C SER A 2 4.17 -0.43 31.88
N ALA A 3 3.41 -1.09 30.99
CA ALA A 3 3.93 -2.15 30.12
C ALA A 3 3.57 -1.77 28.68
N ALA A 4 4.57 -1.76 27.80
CA ALA A 4 4.52 -1.26 26.44
C ALA A 4 3.60 -2.13 25.55
N ASN A 5 2.70 -1.47 24.83
CA ASN A 5 1.84 -2.09 23.82
C ASN A 5 2.66 -2.42 22.57
N GLY A 6 3.16 -3.65 22.47
CA GLY A 6 3.71 -4.22 21.24
C GLY A 6 2.58 -4.73 20.34
N ALA A 7 1.88 -3.84 19.64
CA ALA A 7 0.93 -4.24 18.62
C ALA A 7 1.70 -4.72 17.37
N SER A 8 1.64 -6.03 17.11
CA SER A 8 2.22 -6.64 15.91
C SER A 8 1.62 -5.98 14.66
N VAL A 9 2.46 -5.44 13.77
CA VAL A 9 2.04 -4.76 12.53
C VAL A 9 1.12 -5.63 11.67
N ARG A 10 1.20 -6.96 11.82
CA ARG A 10 0.33 -7.95 11.16
C ARG A 10 -1.14 -7.84 11.59
N SER A 11 -1.42 -7.56 12.87
CA SER A 11 -2.79 -7.43 13.36
C SER A 11 -3.49 -6.12 12.95
N LEU A 12 -2.73 -5.10 12.52
CA LEU A 12 -3.32 -3.86 11.98
C LEU A 12 -4.00 -4.12 10.62
N PHE A 13 -3.47 -5.05 9.83
CA PHE A 13 -4.07 -5.44 8.54
C PHE A 13 -5.22 -6.45 8.72
N GLU A 14 -5.16 -7.30 9.75
CA GLU A 14 -6.17 -8.36 9.99
C GLU A 14 -7.54 -7.80 10.48
N THR A 15 -7.54 -6.63 11.13
CA THR A 15 -8.77 -5.98 11.64
C THR A 15 -9.37 -4.99 10.63
N ALA A 16 -8.62 -4.57 9.61
CA ALA A 16 -9.00 -3.51 8.69
C ALA A 16 -9.91 -4.01 7.55
N LYS A 17 -11.22 -4.11 7.82
CA LYS A 17 -12.28 -4.29 6.79
C LYS A 17 -12.22 -3.28 5.64
N GLN A 18 -11.54 -2.16 5.86
CA GLN A 18 -11.50 -0.99 4.99
C GLN A 18 -10.07 -0.45 4.96
N SER A 19 -9.62 -0.01 3.79
CA SER A 19 -8.34 0.68 3.65
C SER A 19 -8.31 1.94 4.54
N PRO A 20 -7.20 2.23 5.22
CA PRO A 20 -7.06 3.47 6.00
C PRO A 20 -7.05 4.72 5.11
N PHE A 21 -6.77 4.55 3.81
CA PHE A 21 -6.78 5.63 2.83
C PHE A 21 -8.06 5.60 2.00
N ARG A 22 -8.63 6.78 1.74
CA ARG A 22 -9.80 6.94 0.85
C ARG A 22 -9.41 7.10 -0.62
N THR A 23 -8.16 7.47 -0.88
CA THR A 23 -7.61 7.73 -2.22
C THR A 23 -6.36 6.87 -2.49
N CYS A 24 -6.20 6.49 -3.75
CA CYS A 24 -5.17 5.59 -4.23
C CYS A 24 -3.79 6.18 -4.01
N GLN A 25 -2.97 5.45 -3.26
CA GLN A 25 -1.60 5.85 -2.88
C GLN A 25 -0.55 5.37 -3.89
N TRP A 26 -0.94 5.12 -5.14
CA TRP A 26 0.01 4.69 -6.16
C TRP A 26 0.91 5.86 -6.56
N PRO A 27 2.25 5.74 -6.40
CA PRO A 27 3.18 6.82 -6.75
C PRO A 27 3.38 6.88 -8.26
N PHE A 28 3.37 8.10 -8.79
CA PHE A 28 3.82 8.45 -10.12
C PHE A 28 5.10 9.28 -10.01
N GLY A 29 6.02 9.09 -10.94
CA GLY A 29 7.31 9.78 -10.94
C GLY A 29 8.34 9.15 -10.01
N ASP A 30 9.51 9.78 -9.98
CA ASP A 30 10.61 9.41 -9.09
C ASP A 30 10.49 10.19 -7.78
N PRO A 31 10.69 9.57 -6.59
CA PRO A 31 10.62 10.28 -5.31
C PRO A 31 11.71 11.36 -5.14
N GLN A 32 12.73 11.40 -5.99
CA GLN A 32 13.75 12.45 -6.03
C GLN A 32 13.35 13.64 -6.90
N ASP A 33 12.29 13.52 -7.70
CA ASP A 33 11.74 14.59 -8.53
C ASP A 33 10.40 15.07 -7.94
N ASP A 34 10.47 16.11 -7.11
CA ASP A 34 9.30 16.59 -6.36
C ASP A 34 8.25 17.31 -7.22
N GLU A 35 8.63 17.74 -8.43
CA GLU A 35 7.74 18.42 -9.37
C GLU A 35 6.82 17.43 -10.11
N GLU A 36 7.32 16.23 -10.40
CA GLU A 36 6.55 15.17 -11.06
C GLU A 36 5.99 14.13 -10.10
N PHE A 37 6.44 14.09 -8.84
CA PHE A 37 5.97 13.13 -7.84
C PHE A 37 4.55 13.41 -7.37
N HIS A 38 3.62 12.51 -7.69
CA HIS A 38 2.24 12.61 -7.21
C HIS A 38 1.58 11.24 -7.02
N TYR A 39 0.48 11.22 -6.27
CA TYR A 39 -0.32 10.01 -6.06
C TYR A 39 -1.54 10.00 -6.98
N CYS A 40 -1.98 8.81 -7.35
CA CYS A 40 -3.13 8.61 -8.26
C CYS A 40 -4.42 9.35 -7.85
N GLY A 41 -4.78 9.37 -6.57
CA GLY A 41 -5.96 10.11 -6.11
C GLY A 41 -7.32 9.45 -6.41
N ALA A 42 -7.38 8.40 -7.23
CA ALA A 42 -8.60 7.61 -7.50
C ALA A 42 -9.15 6.95 -6.21
N PRO A 43 -10.44 6.57 -6.14
CA PRO A 43 -10.97 5.89 -4.95
C PRO A 43 -10.25 4.55 -4.67
N THR A 44 -9.92 4.30 -3.40
CA THR A 44 -9.30 3.03 -2.99
C THR A 44 -10.26 1.86 -3.06
N LEU A 45 -9.72 0.69 -3.43
CA LEU A 45 -10.41 -0.58 -3.38
C LEU A 45 -10.13 -1.25 -2.04
N ALA A 46 -11.06 -1.18 -1.08
CA ALA A 46 -10.92 -1.85 0.20
C ALA A 46 -10.70 -3.37 0.04
N PRO A 47 -9.78 -3.99 0.80
CA PRO A 47 -8.96 -3.42 1.89
C PRO A 47 -7.63 -2.78 1.45
N HIS A 48 -7.33 -2.73 0.15
CA HIS A 48 -6.07 -2.23 -0.38
C HIS A 48 -5.96 -0.69 -0.38
N SER A 49 -4.73 -0.18 -0.35
CA SER A 49 -4.43 1.26 -0.43
C SER A 49 -4.46 1.82 -1.87
N TYR A 50 -4.87 1.00 -2.84
CA TYR A 50 -4.83 1.31 -4.26
C TYR A 50 -6.21 1.17 -4.91
N CYS A 51 -6.45 1.82 -6.05
CA CYS A 51 -7.63 1.57 -6.88
C CYS A 51 -7.48 0.21 -7.61
N ALA A 52 -8.58 -0.30 -8.19
CA ALA A 52 -8.58 -1.61 -8.84
C ALA A 52 -7.42 -1.83 -9.82
N ALA A 53 -7.16 -0.86 -10.72
CA ALA A 53 -6.07 -0.94 -11.69
C ALA A 53 -4.67 -1.06 -11.03
N HIS A 54 -4.44 -0.30 -9.97
CA HIS A 54 -3.16 -0.30 -9.27
C HIS A 54 -2.99 -1.47 -8.29
N VAL A 55 -4.08 -2.08 -7.82
CA VAL A 55 -4.02 -3.35 -7.08
C VAL A 55 -3.47 -4.44 -7.99
N GLU A 56 -3.99 -4.58 -9.20
CA GLU A 56 -3.50 -5.58 -10.17
C GLU A 56 -2.02 -5.38 -10.51
N GLN A 57 -1.56 -4.11 -10.58
CA GLN A 57 -0.16 -3.79 -10.82
C GLN A 57 0.75 -4.06 -9.61
N ALA A 58 0.28 -3.74 -8.39
CA ALA A 58 1.03 -3.91 -7.15
C ALA A 58 1.21 -5.40 -6.78
N TYR A 59 0.14 -6.17 -6.94
CA TYR A 59 0.05 -7.56 -6.48
C TYR A 59 0.22 -8.56 -7.61
N ARG A 60 0.92 -8.19 -8.70
CA ARG A 60 1.41 -9.23 -9.62
C ARG A 60 2.28 -10.18 -8.80
N ASP A 61 2.05 -11.48 -8.93
CA ASP A 61 2.94 -12.46 -8.32
C ASP A 61 4.37 -12.17 -8.81
N PRO A 62 5.35 -12.10 -7.90
CA PRO A 62 6.73 -12.07 -8.32
C PRO A 62 6.97 -13.38 -9.06
N ASP A 63 7.29 -13.27 -10.35
CA ASP A 63 7.87 -14.39 -11.08
C ASP A 63 9.04 -14.90 -10.24
N GLU A 64 9.12 -16.21 -10.02
CA GLU A 64 9.99 -16.85 -9.03
C GLU A 64 11.45 -16.40 -9.16
N GLU A 65 11.86 -15.95 -10.35
CA GLU A 65 13.19 -15.41 -10.65
C GLU A 65 13.55 -14.08 -9.93
N ARG A 66 12.57 -13.27 -9.52
CA ARG A 66 12.83 -11.97 -8.85
C ARG A 66 12.81 -12.01 -7.33
N ALA A 67 12.38 -13.11 -6.72
CA ALA A 67 12.39 -13.29 -5.26
C ALA A 67 13.72 -13.84 -4.72
N ALA A 68 14.62 -14.29 -5.61
CA ALA A 68 15.87 -14.96 -5.26
C ALA A 68 17.14 -14.09 -5.45
N ALA A 69 17.00 -12.80 -5.74
CA ALA A 69 18.12 -11.86 -5.89
C ALA A 69 18.46 -11.13 -4.58
#